data_AF-A0A923TUF9-F1
#
_entry.id   AF-A0A923TUF9-F1
#
_cell.length_a   1.000
_cell.length_b   1.000
_cell.length_c   1.000
_cell.angle_alpha   90.00
_cell.angle_beta   90.00
_cell.angle_gamma   90.00
#
_symmetry.space_group_name_H-M   'P 1'
#
loop_
_entity.id
_entity.type
_entity.pdbx_description
1 polymer ?
#
loop_
_entity_poly.entity_id
_entity_poly.type
_entity_poly.pdbx_seq_one_letter_code
_entity_poly.pdbx_strand_id
1 'polypeptide(L)'
;GDGYWFSARATEYANRREVFGRLIGSNQGVQFPIADAYMKVRAADLMRYEAASLFDAGLPCGAEANMAKYLAAKASWEAANTCLQTHGGFGFACEYDVERKFRETRLYQVAPISTNLIYSYIAEHVLELPRSF
;
A
#
# COMPACT_ATOMS: atom_id res chain seq x y z
N GLY A 1 -4.01 -0.69 7.97
CA GLY A 1 -2.83 -1.08 8.75
C GLY A 1 -1.64 -0.29 8.28
N ASP A 2 -0.82 -0.87 7.42
CA ASP A 2 0.50 -0.30 7.08
C ASP A 2 0.45 0.89 6.12
N GLY A 3 -0.33 0.80 5.03
CA GLY A 3 -0.48 1.91 4.09
C GLY A 3 -0.92 3.22 4.76
N TYR A 4 -1.97 3.17 5.61
CA TYR A 4 -2.39 4.35 6.37
C TYR A 4 -1.34 4.83 7.36
N TRP A 5 -0.62 3.91 8.03
CA TRP A 5 0.47 4.28 8.93
C TRP A 5 1.57 5.05 8.18
N PHE A 6 1.98 4.58 7.00
CA PHE A 6 2.99 5.27 6.19
C PHE A 6 2.52 6.63 5.72
N SER A 7 1.28 6.74 5.21
CA SER A 7 0.72 8.03 4.81
C SER A 7 0.65 9.01 5.99
N ALA A 8 0.21 8.55 7.16
CA ALA A 8 0.13 9.37 8.36
C ALA A 8 1.52 9.82 8.84
N ARG A 9 2.49 8.90 8.90
CA ARG A 9 3.87 9.18 9.33
C ARG A 9 4.58 10.13 8.36
N ALA A 10 4.41 9.94 7.05
CA ALA A 10 4.93 10.85 6.03
C ALA A 10 4.33 12.26 6.18
N THR A 11 3.01 12.35 6.37
CA THR A 11 2.31 13.63 6.54
C THR A 11 2.76 14.35 7.81
N GLU A 12 2.84 13.65 8.93
CA GLU A 12 3.29 14.20 10.21
C GLU A 12 4.71 14.76 10.10
N TYR A 13 5.64 13.99 9.52
CA TYR A 13 7.01 14.45 9.33
C TYR A 13 7.09 15.64 8.37
N ALA A 14 6.35 15.60 7.26
CA ALA A 14 6.32 16.69 6.30
C ALA A 14 5.80 18.02 6.88
N ASN A 15 4.88 17.93 7.85
CA ASN A 15 4.32 19.09 8.55
C ASN A 15 5.17 19.59 9.73
N ARG A 16 6.29 18.92 10.05
CA ARG A 16 7.21 19.35 11.12
C ARG A 16 8.61 19.68 10.62
N ARG A 17 9.05 19.03 9.55
CA ARG A 17 10.38 19.24 9.00
C ARG A 17 10.43 20.54 8.21
N GLU A 18 11.33 21.43 8.62
CA GLU A 18 11.63 22.67 7.92
C GLU A 18 12.93 22.57 7.13
N VAL A 19 12.91 23.01 5.87
CA VAL A 19 14.10 23.16 5.02
C VAL A 19 13.90 24.42 4.18
N PHE A 20 14.94 25.24 4.04
CA PHE A 20 14.89 26.52 3.32
C PHE A 20 13.78 27.46 3.84
N GLY A 21 13.57 27.51 5.15
CA GLY A 21 12.65 28.46 5.80
C GLY A 21 11.16 28.12 5.67
N ARG A 22 10.81 26.89 5.25
CA ARG A 22 9.41 26.43 5.17
C ARG A 22 9.27 24.94 5.43
N LEU A 23 8.08 24.54 5.88
CA LEU A 23 7.72 23.13 6.06
C LEU A 23 7.79 22.38 4.72
N ILE A 24 8.42 21.21 4.70
CA ILE A 24 8.58 20.45 3.46
C ILE A 24 7.23 19.99 2.88
N GLY A 25 6.20 19.84 3.72
CA GLY A 25 4.82 19.57 3.32
C GLY A 25 4.16 20.67 2.50
N SER A 26 4.79 21.85 2.37
CA SER A 26 4.35 22.92 1.46
C SER A 26 4.84 22.70 0.01
N ASN A 27 5.73 21.73 -0.22
CA ASN A 27 6.25 21.41 -1.55
C ASN A 27 5.35 20.39 -2.25
N GLN A 28 4.86 20.71 -3.44
CA GLN A 28 4.05 19.78 -4.25
C GLN A 28 4.74 18.44 -4.53
N GLY A 29 6.07 18.46 -4.69
CA GLY A 29 6.89 17.25 -4.83
C GLY A 29 6.86 16.31 -3.60
N VAL A 30 6.41 16.80 -2.45
CA VAL A 30 6.14 15.99 -1.24
C VAL A 30 4.64 15.70 -1.10
N GLN A 31 3.77 16.70 -1.36
CA GLN A 31 2.32 16.55 -1.22
C GLN A 31 1.73 15.50 -2.16
N PHE A 32 2.06 15.57 -3.46
CA PHE A 32 1.40 14.75 -4.47
C PHE A 32 1.66 13.25 -4.29
N PRO A 33 2.91 12.79 -4.03
CA PRO A 33 3.14 11.38 -3.73
C PRO A 33 2.40 10.88 -2.50
N ILE A 34 2.32 11.69 -1.42
CA ILE A 34 1.58 11.32 -0.21
C ILE A 34 0.09 11.19 -0.50
N ALA A 35 -0.48 12.14 -1.24
CA ALA A 35 -1.89 12.12 -1.63
C ALA A 35 -2.23 10.92 -2.53
N ASP A 36 -1.39 10.65 -3.54
CA ASP A 36 -1.55 9.51 -4.44
C ASP A 36 -1.49 8.17 -3.70
N ALA A 37 -0.47 7.99 -2.83
CA ALA A 37 -0.36 6.82 -1.98
C ALA A 37 -1.61 6.65 -1.08
N TYR A 38 -2.09 7.73 -0.46
CA TYR A 38 -3.29 7.68 0.38
C TYR A 38 -4.53 7.25 -0.42
N MET A 39 -4.77 7.82 -1.60
CA MET A 39 -5.90 7.47 -2.46
C MET A 39 -5.86 5.99 -2.87
N LYS A 40 -4.67 5.47 -3.21
CA LYS A 40 -4.50 4.04 -3.54
C LYS A 40 -4.76 3.13 -2.36
N VAL A 41 -4.34 3.51 -1.15
CA VAL A 41 -4.65 2.77 0.08
C VAL A 41 -6.15 2.79 0.36
N ARG A 42 -6.84 3.93 0.16
CA ARG A 42 -8.31 4.01 0.28
C ARG A 42 -9.01 3.08 -0.71
N ALA A 43 -8.57 3.06 -1.97
CA ALA A 43 -9.14 2.18 -2.99
C ALA A 43 -8.96 0.69 -2.64
N ALA A 44 -7.76 0.30 -2.18
CA ALA A 44 -7.50 -1.06 -1.72
C ALA A 44 -8.35 -1.46 -0.51
N ASP A 45 -8.59 -0.54 0.42
CA ASP A 45 -9.42 -0.78 1.60
C ASP A 45 -10.90 -0.98 1.26
N LEU A 46 -11.41 -0.33 0.22
CA LEU A 46 -12.77 -0.58 -0.27
C LEU A 46 -12.91 -2.01 -0.81
N MET A 47 -11.98 -2.45 -1.67
CA MET A 47 -11.98 -3.83 -2.19
C MET A 47 -11.85 -4.87 -1.06
N ARG A 48 -11.09 -4.57 0.00
CA ARG A 48 -11.02 -5.42 1.20
C ARG A 48 -12.38 -5.55 1.90
N TYR A 49 -13.12 -4.45 2.05
CA TYR A 49 -14.45 -4.49 2.66
C TYR A 49 -15.45 -5.25 1.81
N GLU A 50 -15.38 -5.12 0.49
CA GLU A 50 -16.21 -5.88 -0.45
C GLU A 50 -15.93 -7.39 -0.32
N ALA A 51 -14.67 -7.80 -0.37
CA ALA A 51 -14.27 -9.20 -0.18
C ALA A 51 -14.75 -9.77 1.17
N ALA A 52 -14.59 -9.00 2.26
CA ALA A 52 -15.06 -9.41 3.58
C ALA A 52 -16.60 -9.53 3.64
N SER A 53 -17.32 -8.59 3.04
CA SER A 53 -18.79 -8.61 3.03
C SER A 53 -19.35 -9.82 2.27
N LEU A 54 -18.73 -10.18 1.15
CA LEU A 54 -19.09 -11.39 0.40
C LEU A 54 -18.81 -12.67 1.21
N PHE A 55 -17.65 -12.73 1.87
CA PHE A 55 -17.28 -13.85 2.72
C PHE A 55 -18.27 -14.04 3.88
N ASP A 56 -18.59 -12.96 4.61
CA ASP A 56 -19.53 -12.98 5.73
C ASP A 56 -20.96 -13.36 5.29
N ALA A 57 -21.34 -13.03 4.05
CA ALA A 57 -22.61 -13.42 3.45
C ALA A 57 -22.63 -14.88 2.92
N GLY A 58 -21.51 -15.61 2.99
CA GLY A 58 -21.39 -16.96 2.42
C GLY A 58 -21.43 -16.99 0.89
N LEU A 59 -21.14 -15.87 0.24
CA LEU A 59 -21.10 -15.75 -1.21
C LEU A 59 -19.68 -16.03 -1.74
N PRO A 60 -19.53 -16.43 -3.02
CA PRO A 60 -18.22 -16.52 -3.65
C PRO A 60 -17.47 -15.18 -3.55
N CYS A 61 -16.26 -15.21 -3.00
CA CYS A 61 -15.44 -14.02 -2.77
C CYS A 61 -13.99 -14.18 -3.26
N GLY A 62 -13.72 -15.22 -4.05
CA GLY A 62 -12.37 -15.60 -4.45
C GLY A 62 -11.68 -14.54 -5.30
N ALA A 63 -12.42 -13.89 -6.20
CA ALA A 63 -11.90 -12.81 -7.04
C ALA A 63 -11.56 -11.58 -6.21
N GLU A 64 -12.49 -11.14 -5.37
CA GLU A 64 -12.39 -9.94 -4.54
C GLU A 64 -11.31 -10.11 -3.47
N ALA A 65 -11.18 -11.28 -2.86
CA ALA A 65 -10.10 -11.56 -1.91
C ALA A 65 -8.71 -11.49 -2.57
N ASN A 66 -8.57 -12.02 -3.79
CA ASN A 66 -7.34 -11.94 -4.56
C ASN A 66 -7.02 -10.48 -4.96
N MET A 67 -8.01 -9.75 -5.47
CA MET A 67 -7.88 -8.32 -5.81
C MET A 67 -7.53 -7.48 -4.58
N ALA A 68 -8.21 -7.71 -3.45
CA ALA A 68 -7.96 -7.02 -2.18
C ALA A 68 -6.51 -7.23 -1.71
N LYS A 69 -6.03 -8.49 -1.70
CA LYS A 69 -4.64 -8.81 -1.33
C LYS A 69 -3.67 -8.07 -2.25
N TYR A 70 -3.85 -8.17 -3.56
CA TYR A 70 -2.96 -7.53 -4.54
C TYR A 70 -2.92 -6.00 -4.37
N LEU A 71 -4.08 -5.36 -4.36
CA LEU A 71 -4.21 -3.91 -4.26
C LEU A 71 -3.65 -3.40 -2.93
N ALA A 72 -3.95 -4.06 -1.81
CA ALA A 72 -3.45 -3.65 -0.50
C ALA A 72 -1.94 -3.80 -0.39
N ALA A 73 -1.37 -4.91 -0.90
CA ALA A 73 0.08 -5.10 -0.92
C ALA A 73 0.77 -4.01 -1.75
N LYS A 74 0.28 -3.76 -2.97
CA LYS A 74 0.83 -2.75 -3.87
C LYS A 74 0.73 -1.33 -3.29
N ALA A 75 -0.45 -0.95 -2.81
CA ALA A 75 -0.67 0.37 -2.21
C ALA A 75 0.18 0.59 -0.95
N SER A 76 0.32 -0.43 -0.10
CA SER A 76 1.18 -0.36 1.09
C SER A 76 2.65 -0.19 0.72
N TRP A 77 3.12 -0.88 -0.32
CA TRP A 77 4.48 -0.74 -0.82
C TRP A 77 4.75 0.66 -1.38
N GLU A 78 3.83 1.23 -2.15
CA GLU A 78 3.94 2.58 -2.68
C GLU A 78 3.92 3.64 -1.57
N ALA A 79 3.05 3.48 -0.56
CA ALA A 79 3.03 4.33 0.63
C ALA A 79 4.33 4.25 1.43
N ALA A 80 4.91 3.05 1.56
CA ALA A 80 6.19 2.86 2.25
C ALA A 80 7.35 3.57 1.56
N ASN A 81 7.46 3.46 0.23
CA ASN A 81 8.47 4.18 -0.55
C ASN A 81 8.30 5.69 -0.43
N THR A 82 7.06 6.18 -0.48
CA THR A 82 6.74 7.60 -0.30
C THR A 82 7.14 8.08 1.10
N CYS A 83 6.84 7.31 2.14
CA CYS A 83 7.20 7.64 3.51
C CYS A 83 8.71 7.66 3.72
N LEU A 84 9.43 6.65 3.22
CA LEU A 84 10.89 6.59 3.28
C LEU A 84 11.52 7.80 2.58
N GLN A 85 11.07 8.11 1.35
CA GLN A 85 11.55 9.25 0.58
C GLN A 85 11.27 10.59 1.27
N THR A 86 10.10 10.73 1.89
CA THR A 86 9.70 11.96 2.62
C THR A 86 10.61 12.20 3.83
N HIS A 87 11.06 11.14 4.51
CA HIS A 87 12.00 11.23 5.64
C HIS A 87 13.46 11.42 5.19
N GLY A 88 13.77 11.14 3.91
CA GLY A 88 15.15 11.15 3.40
C GLY A 88 16.03 10.19 4.20
N GLY A 89 17.23 10.64 4.60
CA GLY A 89 18.15 9.83 5.40
C GLY A 89 17.55 9.33 6.72
N PHE A 90 16.65 10.09 7.34
CA PHE A 90 15.98 9.68 8.59
C PHE A 90 14.98 8.54 8.40
N GLY A 91 14.59 8.22 7.16
CA GLY A 91 13.78 7.05 6.87
C GLY A 91 14.49 5.74 7.20
N PHE A 92 15.82 5.75 7.25
CA PHE A 92 16.68 4.61 7.60
C PHE A 92 17.07 4.57 9.08
N ALA A 93 16.71 5.59 9.85
CA ALA A 93 17.05 5.70 11.26
C ALA A 93 16.01 4.97 12.11
N CYS A 94 16.47 4.13 13.05
CA CYS A 94 15.60 3.29 13.88
C CYS A 94 14.61 4.10 14.73
N GLU A 95 14.96 5.34 15.07
CA GLU A 95 14.17 6.27 15.86
C GLU A 95 12.84 6.66 15.21
N TYR A 96 12.72 6.50 13.88
CA TYR A 96 11.50 6.85 13.14
C TYR A 96 10.63 5.62 12.82
N ASP A 97 11.08 4.40 13.09
CA ASP A 97 10.42 3.12 12.77
C ASP A 97 10.12 2.87 11.27
N VAL A 98 10.42 3.82 10.39
CA VAL A 98 10.09 3.73 8.96
C VAL A 98 10.82 2.55 8.32
N GLU A 99 12.12 2.38 8.60
CA GLU A 99 12.92 1.26 8.07
C GLU A 99 12.35 -0.10 8.48
N ARG A 100 11.93 -0.22 9.73
CA ARG A 100 11.40 -1.47 10.29
C ARG A 100 10.13 -1.85 9.57
N LYS A 101 9.21 -0.91 9.48
CA LYS A 101 7.92 -1.14 8.83
C LYS A 101 8.06 -1.31 7.33
N PHE A 102 9.03 -0.66 6.70
CA PHE A 102 9.35 -0.82 5.29
C PHE A 102 9.72 -2.28 4.97
N ARG A 103 10.54 -2.91 5.83
CA ARG A 103 10.86 -4.35 5.71
C ARG A 103 9.62 -5.22 5.91
N GLU A 104 8.76 -4.90 6.87
CA GLU A 104 7.50 -5.63 7.11
C GLU A 104 6.58 -5.59 5.88
N THR A 105 6.32 -4.40 5.31
CA THR A 105 5.40 -4.29 4.16
C THR A 105 5.93 -4.95 2.90
N ARG A 106 7.25 -5.16 2.78
CA ARG A 106 7.84 -5.87 1.64
C ARG A 106 7.38 -7.32 1.59
N LEU A 107 7.12 -7.94 2.73
CA LEU A 107 6.64 -9.32 2.81
C LEU A 107 5.31 -9.50 2.05
N TYR A 108 4.42 -8.50 2.06
CA TYR A 108 3.11 -8.60 1.40
C TYR A 108 3.20 -8.71 -0.13
N GLN A 109 4.35 -8.36 -0.71
CA GLN A 109 4.62 -8.56 -2.14
C GLN A 109 4.81 -10.03 -2.51
N VAL A 110 5.15 -10.88 -1.54
CA VAL A 110 5.50 -12.29 -1.77
C VAL A 110 4.60 -13.28 -1.03
N ALA A 111 4.09 -12.91 0.14
CA ALA A 111 3.26 -13.74 1.01
C ALA A 111 1.95 -13.02 1.38
N PRO A 112 0.89 -13.75 1.79
CA PRO A 112 0.78 -15.21 1.89
C PRO A 112 0.59 -15.93 0.54
N ILE A 113 0.26 -15.19 -0.51
CA ILE A 113 0.15 -15.67 -1.89
C ILE A 113 0.99 -14.76 -2.79
N SER A 114 1.70 -15.34 -3.75
CA SER A 114 2.52 -14.54 -4.67
C SER A 114 1.64 -13.72 -5.62
N THR A 115 2.15 -12.57 -6.08
CA THR A 115 1.46 -11.74 -7.07
C THR A 115 1.17 -12.50 -8.36
N ASN A 116 2.05 -13.42 -8.77
CA ASN A 116 1.85 -14.22 -9.98
C ASN A 116 0.67 -15.18 -9.85
N LEU A 117 0.48 -15.81 -8.69
CA LEU A 117 -0.67 -16.67 -8.46
C LEU A 117 -2.00 -15.89 -8.47
N ILE A 118 -2.00 -14.66 -7.96
CA ILE A 118 -3.15 -13.78 -8.06
C ILE A 118 -3.45 -13.45 -9.53
N TYR A 119 -2.43 -13.10 -10.32
CA TYR A 119 -2.62 -12.86 -11.75
C TYR A 119 -3.16 -14.09 -12.48
N SER A 120 -2.61 -15.28 -12.23
CA SER A 120 -3.13 -16.53 -12.80
C SER A 120 -4.60 -16.76 -12.42
N TYR A 121 -4.96 -16.55 -11.15
CA TYR A 121 -6.34 -16.71 -10.68
C TYR A 121 -7.31 -15.77 -11.41
N ILE A 122 -6.99 -14.47 -11.47
CA ILE A 122 -7.85 -13.49 -12.13
C ILE A 122 -7.93 -13.76 -13.64
N ALA A 123 -6.81 -14.07 -14.29
CA ALA A 123 -6.79 -14.34 -15.72
C ALA A 123 -7.64 -15.57 -16.09
N GLU A 124 -7.48 -16.68 -15.37
CA GLU A 124 -8.16 -17.94 -15.69
C GLU A 124 -9.61 -17.96 -15.19
N HIS A 125 -9.87 -17.56 -13.95
CA HIS A 125 -11.16 -17.81 -13.28
C HIS A 125 -12.12 -16.63 -13.37
N VAL A 126 -11.63 -15.42 -13.65
CA VAL A 126 -12.47 -14.21 -13.74
C VAL A 126 -12.58 -13.71 -15.16
N LEU A 127 -11.47 -13.70 -15.91
CA LEU A 127 -11.42 -13.24 -17.29
C LEU A 127 -11.56 -14.37 -18.32
N GLU A 128 -11.66 -15.62 -17.87
CA GLU A 128 -11.83 -16.82 -18.70
C GLU A 128 -10.74 -16.98 -19.78
N LEU A 129 -9.55 -16.44 -19.53
CA LEU A 129 -8.40 -16.61 -20.43
C LEU A 129 -7.86 -18.04 -20.30
N PRO A 130 -7.28 -18.61 -21.39
CA PRO A 130 -6.66 -19.92 -21.32
C PRO A 130 -5.60 -20.00 -20.22
N ARG A 131 -5.62 -21.11 -19.46
CA ARG A 131 -4.66 -21.36 -18.38
C ARG A 131 -3.22 -21.27 -18.90
N SER A 132 -2.40 -20.49 -18.22
CA SER A 132 -0.96 -20.45 -18.43
C SER A 132 -0.31 -21.55 -17.60
N PHE A 133 0.44 -22.44 -18.27
CA PHE A 133 1.26 -23.58 -17.78
C PHE A 133 0.93 -24.16 -16.39
#